data_AF-A0A2T7V851-F1
#
_entry.id   AF-A0A2T7V851-F1
#
_cell.length_a   1.000
_cell.length_b   1.000
_cell.length_c   1.000
_cell.angle_alpha   90.00
_cell.angle_beta   90.00
_cell.angle_gamma   90.00
#
_symmetry.space_group_name_H-M   'P 1'
#
loop_
_entity.id
_entity.type
_entity.pdbx_description
1 polymer ?
#
loop_
_entity_poly.entity_id
_entity_poly.type
_entity_poly.pdbx_seq_one_letter_code
_entity_poly.pdbx_strand_id
1 'polypeptide(L)'
;MIAFDCDGDKITHSDANTAASREAKHKKDNETLMRLCGCAVEPFPQTIMWHANMVAWPHDMGAALKASVGVDLWQSLGSAASAALGNAPDLQKNTMHITERLAGAFDKGVAIEPLDALCQAIVDFAAT
;
A
#
# COMPACT_ATOMS: atom_id res chain seq x y z
N MET A 1 -7.62 -3.27 13.32
CA MET A 1 -6.56 -3.80 12.45
C MET A 1 -5.69 -2.63 12.04
N ILE A 2 -4.39 -2.83 11.92
CA ILE A 2 -3.46 -1.83 11.38
C ILE A 2 -2.92 -2.34 10.04
N ALA A 3 -2.96 -1.52 9.02
CA ALA A 3 -2.31 -1.77 7.73
C ALA A 3 -1.21 -0.73 7.52
N PHE A 4 0.00 -1.16 7.13
CA PHE A 4 1.13 -0.26 6.93
C PHE A 4 2.15 -0.78 5.92
N ASP A 5 2.87 0.14 5.30
CA ASP A 5 3.99 -0.13 4.41
C ASP A 5 5.30 -0.19 5.22
N CYS A 6 6.11 -1.22 5.00
CA CYS A 6 7.40 -1.39 5.69
C CYS A 6 8.53 -0.59 5.04
N ASP A 7 8.30 0.08 3.90
CA ASP A 7 9.29 0.88 3.18
C ASP A 7 10.60 0.10 2.87
N GLY A 8 10.52 -1.21 2.62
CA GLY A 8 11.67 -2.06 2.33
C GLY A 8 12.43 -1.66 1.06
N ASP A 9 11.78 -0.95 0.14
CA ASP A 9 12.37 -0.37 -1.07
C ASP A 9 13.14 0.94 -0.81
N LYS A 10 13.09 1.49 0.40
CA LYS A 10 13.69 2.79 0.76
C LYS A 10 14.81 2.68 1.78
N ILE A 11 15.29 1.47 2.08
CA ILE A 11 16.36 1.24 3.07
C ILE A 11 17.69 1.91 2.69
N THR A 12 17.95 2.11 1.39
CA THR A 12 19.16 2.80 0.91
C THR A 12 18.99 4.32 0.82
N HIS A 13 17.81 4.85 1.12
CA HIS A 13 17.54 6.29 1.01
C HIS A 13 17.98 7.02 2.28
N SER A 14 18.57 8.20 2.09
CA SER A 14 18.84 9.14 3.17
C SER A 14 17.73 10.19 3.28
N ASP A 15 17.53 10.68 4.49
CA ASP A 15 16.69 11.85 4.72
C ASP A 15 17.33 13.10 4.07
N ALA A 16 16.56 13.79 3.22
CA ALA A 16 17.07 14.91 2.43
C ALA A 16 17.51 16.12 3.28
N ASN A 17 16.99 16.24 4.52
CA ASN A 17 17.27 17.38 5.40
C ASN A 17 18.41 17.09 6.38
N THR A 18 18.58 15.83 6.77
CA THR A 18 19.52 15.42 7.83
C THR A 18 20.65 14.51 7.34
N ALA A 19 20.57 14.01 6.10
CA ALA A 19 21.41 12.96 5.54
C ALA A 19 21.42 11.64 6.33
N ALA A 20 20.57 11.52 7.36
CA ALA A 20 20.47 10.32 8.17
C ALA A 20 19.87 9.17 7.35
N SER A 21 20.36 7.95 7.58
CA SER A 21 19.79 6.74 6.98
C SER A 21 18.31 6.61 7.40
N ARG A 22 17.43 6.40 6.42
CA ARG A 22 16.02 6.15 6.70
C ARG A 22 15.77 4.72 7.21
N GLU A 23 16.67 3.78 6.92
CA GLU A 23 16.56 2.39 7.36
C GLU A 23 16.35 2.28 8.87
N ALA A 24 17.19 2.97 9.66
CA ALA A 24 17.11 2.89 11.12
C ALA A 24 15.76 3.38 11.65
N LYS A 25 15.18 4.41 11.01
CA LYS A 25 13.86 4.94 11.34
C LYS A 25 12.76 3.94 10.96
N HIS A 26 12.72 3.51 9.70
CA HIS A 26 11.72 2.55 9.21
C HIS A 26 11.76 1.25 10.01
N LYS A 27 12.96 0.71 10.26
CA LYS A 27 13.15 -0.47 11.10
C LYS A 27 12.53 -0.28 12.47
N LYS A 28 12.87 0.82 13.16
CA LYS A 28 12.32 1.11 14.49
C LYS A 28 10.79 1.20 14.47
N ASP A 29 10.22 1.91 13.51
CA ASP A 29 8.78 2.12 13.40
C ASP A 29 8.07 0.78 13.11
N ASN A 30 8.56 0.00 12.15
CA ASN A 30 8.02 -1.32 11.78
C ASN A 30 8.09 -2.32 12.95
N GLU A 31 9.25 -2.42 13.62
CA GLU A 31 9.38 -3.28 14.80
C GLU A 31 8.42 -2.86 15.93
N THR A 32 8.17 -1.56 16.08
CA THR A 32 7.25 -1.04 17.10
C THR A 32 5.81 -1.44 16.78
N LEU A 33 5.37 -1.27 15.53
CA LEU A 33 4.03 -1.66 15.08
C LEU A 33 3.82 -3.17 15.21
N MET A 34 4.79 -3.99 14.80
CA MET A 34 4.70 -5.45 14.90
C MET A 34 4.64 -5.92 16.36
N ARG A 35 5.46 -5.35 17.24
CA ARG A 35 5.42 -5.64 18.69
C ARG A 35 4.08 -5.23 19.30
N LEU A 36 3.54 -4.08 18.93
CA LEU A 36 2.23 -3.61 19.39
C LEU A 36 1.11 -4.59 18.98
N CYS A 37 1.24 -5.19 17.80
CA CYS A 37 0.29 -6.19 17.30
C CYS A 37 0.53 -7.60 17.85
N GLY A 38 1.58 -7.82 18.66
CA GLY A 38 1.93 -9.14 19.20
C GLY A 38 2.46 -10.13 18.16
N CYS A 39 2.99 -9.64 17.03
CA CYS A 39 3.48 -10.45 15.92
C CYS A 39 4.99 -10.73 16.02
N ALA A 40 5.46 -11.70 15.25
CA ALA A 40 6.90 -11.89 15.01
C ALA A 40 7.49 -10.62 14.37
N VAL A 41 8.71 -10.27 14.79
CA VAL A 41 9.36 -9.04 14.32
C VAL A 41 10.20 -9.34 13.08
N GLU A 42 9.71 -8.90 11.93
CA GLU A 42 10.40 -8.94 10.64
C GLU A 42 10.27 -7.56 9.98
N PRO A 43 11.16 -6.59 10.28
CA PRO A 43 10.93 -5.18 9.95
C PRO A 43 10.87 -4.88 8.44
N PHE A 44 11.42 -5.74 7.60
CA PHE A 44 11.42 -5.61 6.14
C PHE A 44 11.06 -6.96 5.51
N PRO A 45 9.78 -7.37 5.58
CA PRO A 45 9.38 -8.67 5.08
C PRO A 45 9.55 -8.72 3.56
N GLN A 46 9.76 -9.92 2.99
CA GLN A 46 9.88 -10.09 1.53
C GLN A 46 8.53 -10.24 0.83
N THR A 47 7.50 -10.61 1.58
CA THR A 47 6.13 -10.80 1.08
C THR A 47 5.16 -10.09 2.01
N ILE A 48 3.92 -9.96 1.56
CA ILE A 48 2.86 -9.39 2.36
C ILE A 48 2.63 -10.24 3.61
N MET A 49 2.81 -9.64 4.79
CA MET A 49 2.57 -10.32 6.06
C MET A 49 1.14 -10.08 6.52
N TRP A 50 0.36 -11.16 6.57
CA TRP A 50 -1.02 -11.17 7.05
C TRP A 50 -1.11 -11.71 8.47
N HIS A 51 -1.79 -10.99 9.34
CA HIS A 51 -2.09 -11.40 10.71
C HIS A 51 -3.50 -10.97 11.11
N ALA A 52 -4.04 -11.53 12.19
CA ALA A 52 -5.41 -11.26 12.62
C ALA A 52 -5.73 -9.78 12.89
N ASN A 53 -4.73 -9.00 13.31
CA ASN A 53 -4.86 -7.58 13.69
C ASN A 53 -3.90 -6.66 12.92
N MET A 54 -3.13 -7.20 11.97
CA MET A 54 -2.04 -6.48 11.30
C MET A 54 -1.83 -6.99 9.88
N VAL A 55 -1.53 -6.06 8.99
CA VAL A 55 -1.37 -6.29 7.57
C VAL A 55 -0.17 -5.44 7.12
N ALA A 56 1.02 -6.05 6.96
CA ALA A 56 2.30 -5.36 6.79
C ALA A 56 2.94 -5.60 5.41
N TRP A 57 3.10 -4.51 4.64
CA TRP A 57 3.43 -4.58 3.22
C TRP A 57 4.93 -4.45 3.07
N PRO A 58 5.59 -5.25 2.21
CA PRO A 58 7.06 -5.22 2.09
C PRO A 58 7.58 -3.85 1.62
N HIS A 59 6.78 -3.14 0.83
CA HIS A 59 7.06 -1.84 0.23
C HIS A 59 5.74 -1.05 0.07
N ASP A 60 5.69 -0.07 -0.83
CA ASP A 60 4.50 0.71 -1.18
C ASP A 60 3.28 -0.14 -1.61
N MET A 61 2.13 0.08 -0.97
CA MET A 61 0.86 -0.57 -1.34
C MET A 61 0.40 -0.26 -2.76
N GLY A 62 0.51 0.99 -3.22
CA GLY A 62 0.12 1.36 -4.57
C GLY A 62 0.89 0.57 -5.64
N ALA A 63 2.17 0.31 -5.40
CA ALA A 63 3.01 -0.51 -6.27
C ALA A 63 2.55 -1.98 -6.30
N ALA A 64 2.19 -2.56 -5.15
CA ALA A 64 1.62 -3.91 -5.08
C ALA A 64 0.32 -4.04 -5.88
N LEU A 65 -0.59 -3.07 -5.71
CA LEU A 65 -1.88 -3.06 -6.43
C LEU A 65 -1.65 -2.92 -7.94
N LYS A 66 -0.78 -1.99 -8.35
CA LYS A 66 -0.40 -1.81 -9.76
C LYS A 66 0.17 -3.09 -10.37
N ALA A 67 1.04 -3.79 -9.63
CA ALA A 67 1.64 -5.04 -10.10
C ALA A 67 0.57 -6.13 -10.32
N SER A 68 -0.42 -6.24 -9.41
CA SER A 68 -1.50 -7.21 -9.53
C SER A 68 -2.43 -6.98 -10.72
N VAL A 69 -2.70 -5.71 -11.06
CA VAL A 69 -3.56 -5.31 -12.19
C VAL A 69 -2.84 -5.38 -13.54
N GLY A 70 -1.51 -5.23 -13.52
CA GLY A 70 -0.70 -5.09 -14.73
C GLY A 70 -0.59 -3.63 -15.18
N VAL A 71 0.59 -3.26 -15.70
CA VAL A 71 0.96 -1.87 -15.99
C VAL A 71 0.04 -1.19 -17.01
N ASP A 72 -0.35 -1.90 -18.07
CA ASP A 72 -1.12 -1.33 -19.17
C ASP A 72 -2.56 -1.00 -18.74
N LEU A 73 -3.19 -1.94 -18.04
CA LEU A 73 -4.54 -1.75 -17.52
C LEU A 73 -4.57 -0.68 -16.43
N TRP A 74 -3.58 -0.68 -15.52
CA TRP A 74 -3.45 0.36 -14.51
C TRP A 74 -3.30 1.76 -15.12
N GLN A 75 -2.49 1.88 -16.19
CA GLN A 75 -2.33 3.13 -16.92
C GLN A 75 -3.61 3.55 -17.64
N SER A 76 -4.31 2.61 -18.29
CA SER A 76 -5.60 2.88 -18.94
C SER A 76 -6.64 3.42 -17.95
N LEU A 77 -6.76 2.79 -16.78
CA LEU A 77 -7.64 3.24 -15.70
C LEU A 77 -7.22 4.62 -15.17
N GLY A 78 -5.92 4.87 -15.03
CA GLY A 78 -5.40 6.18 -14.65
C GLY A 78 -5.72 7.29 -15.65
N SER A 79 -5.60 7.01 -16.95
CA SER A 79 -5.95 7.95 -18.01
C SER A 79 -7.45 8.26 -18.02
N ALA A 80 -8.30 7.26 -17.78
CA ALA A 80 -9.74 7.45 -17.65
C ALA A 80 -10.08 8.36 -16.45
N ALA A 81 -9.46 8.11 -15.29
CA ALA A 81 -9.62 8.95 -14.11
C ALA A 81 -9.16 10.40 -14.34
N SER A 82 -8.04 10.59 -15.05
CA SER A 82 -7.58 11.93 -15.45
C SER A 82 -8.53 12.63 -16.41
N ALA A 83 -9.16 11.90 -17.33
CA ALA A 83 -10.15 12.47 -18.24
C ALA A 83 -11.42 12.91 -17.51
N ALA A 84 -11.83 12.19 -16.47
CA ALA A 84 -13.01 12.51 -15.66
C ALA A 84 -12.78 13.68 -14.69
N LEU A 85 -11.61 13.74 -14.05
CA LEU A 85 -11.34 14.67 -12.94
C LEU A 85 -10.38 15.82 -13.30
N GLY A 86 -9.76 15.78 -14.47
CA GLY A 86 -8.68 16.69 -14.86
C GLY A 86 -7.32 16.30 -14.28
N ASN A 87 -6.32 17.18 -14.49
CA ASN A 87 -4.91 16.92 -14.14
C ASN A 87 -4.46 17.71 -12.90
N ALA A 88 -4.90 17.27 -11.71
CA ALA A 88 -4.37 17.78 -10.45
C ALA A 88 -2.87 17.42 -10.27
N PRO A 89 -2.09 18.20 -9.50
CA PRO A 89 -0.73 17.81 -9.12
C PRO A 89 -0.74 16.54 -8.27
N ASP A 90 0.32 15.74 -8.40
CA ASP A 90 0.53 14.46 -7.67
C ASP A 90 -0.68 13.49 -7.76
N LEU A 91 -1.16 13.24 -8.99
CA LEU A 91 -2.32 12.38 -9.25
C LEU A 91 -2.22 11.00 -8.58
N GLN A 92 -1.01 10.46 -8.43
CA GLN A 92 -0.81 9.14 -7.81
C GLN A 92 -1.13 9.13 -6.30
N LYS A 93 -1.17 10.30 -5.65
CA LYS A 93 -1.54 10.46 -4.24
C LYS A 93 -2.86 11.23 -4.06
N ASN A 94 -3.47 11.69 -5.14
CA ASN A 94 -4.72 12.40 -5.09
C ASN A 94 -5.85 11.42 -4.79
N THR A 95 -6.52 11.59 -3.64
CA THR A 95 -7.58 10.68 -3.19
C THR A 95 -8.69 10.51 -4.23
N MET A 96 -9.14 11.58 -4.88
CA MET A 96 -10.19 11.49 -5.89
C MET A 96 -9.73 10.70 -7.12
N HIS A 97 -8.49 10.90 -7.56
CA HIS A 97 -7.91 10.16 -8.68
C HIS A 97 -7.76 8.66 -8.39
N ILE A 98 -7.29 8.33 -7.18
CA ILE A 98 -7.20 6.95 -6.70
C ILE A 98 -8.58 6.31 -6.66
N THR A 99 -9.57 6.98 -6.06
CA THR A 99 -10.96 6.49 -5.98
C THR A 99 -11.52 6.23 -7.37
N GLU A 100 -11.42 7.19 -8.29
CA GLU A 100 -11.94 7.06 -9.65
C GLU A 100 -11.25 5.92 -10.42
N ARG A 101 -9.94 5.77 -10.24
CA ARG A 101 -9.19 4.65 -10.84
C ARG A 101 -9.69 3.30 -10.34
N LEU A 102 -9.86 3.16 -9.02
CA LEU A 102 -10.31 1.91 -8.40
C LEU A 102 -11.77 1.61 -8.74
N ALA A 103 -12.64 2.63 -8.77
CA ALA A 103 -14.03 2.49 -9.22
C ALA A 103 -14.10 2.01 -10.67
N GLY A 104 -13.30 2.61 -11.57
CA GLY A 104 -13.22 2.15 -12.96
C GLY A 104 -12.68 0.73 -13.12
N ALA A 105 -11.85 0.25 -12.19
CA ALA A 105 -11.40 -1.14 -12.17
C ALA A 105 -12.53 -2.08 -11.76
N PHE A 106 -13.23 -1.71 -10.68
CA PHE A 106 -14.39 -2.44 -10.16
C PHE A 106 -15.51 -2.57 -11.19
N ASP A 107 -15.89 -1.48 -11.86
CA ASP A 107 -16.95 -1.47 -12.89
C ASP A 107 -16.61 -2.37 -14.09
N LYS A 108 -15.32 -2.58 -14.37
CA LYS A 108 -14.84 -3.47 -15.43
C LYS A 108 -14.69 -4.92 -14.98
N GLY A 109 -15.02 -5.25 -13.72
CA GLY A 109 -14.84 -6.58 -13.16
C GLY A 109 -13.37 -7.00 -13.02
N VAL A 110 -12.46 -6.04 -12.87
CA VAL A 110 -11.03 -6.31 -12.69
C VAL A 110 -10.78 -6.68 -11.23
N ALA A 111 -10.32 -7.91 -10.99
CA ALA A 111 -9.92 -8.35 -9.65
C ALA A 111 -8.59 -7.69 -9.25
N ILE A 112 -8.51 -7.20 -8.02
CA ILE A 112 -7.28 -6.64 -7.41
C ILE A 112 -7.01 -7.45 -6.15
N GLU A 113 -6.52 -8.68 -6.31
CA GLU A 113 -6.47 -9.68 -5.23
C GLU A 113 -5.89 -9.17 -3.90
N PRO A 114 -4.77 -8.41 -3.86
CA PRO A 114 -4.24 -7.91 -2.60
C PRO A 114 -5.16 -6.90 -1.90
N LEU A 115 -5.93 -6.14 -2.68
CA LEU A 115 -6.92 -5.19 -2.14
C LEU A 115 -8.15 -5.92 -1.62
N ASP A 116 -8.64 -6.92 -2.34
CA ASP A 116 -9.77 -7.75 -1.91
C ASP A 116 -9.44 -8.48 -0.60
N ALA A 117 -8.24 -9.07 -0.51
CA ALA A 117 -7.74 -9.70 0.71
C ALA A 117 -7.61 -8.70 1.87
N LEU A 118 -7.20 -7.47 1.61
CA LEU A 118 -7.09 -6.40 2.63
C LEU A 118 -8.48 -6.03 3.16
N CYS A 119 -9.44 -5.81 2.26
CA CYS A 119 -10.82 -5.53 2.63
C CYS A 119 -11.42 -6.66 3.48
N GLN A 120 -11.20 -7.92 3.09
CA GLN A 120 -11.67 -9.06 3.86
C GLN A 120 -11.04 -9.11 5.26
N ALA A 121 -9.73 -8.90 5.38
CA ALA A 121 -9.04 -8.87 6.67
C ALA A 121 -9.57 -7.76 7.60
N ILE A 122 -9.91 -6.57 7.06
CA ILE A 122 -10.55 -5.48 7.82
C ILE A 122 -11.90 -5.93 8.37
N VAL A 123 -12.73 -6.56 7.52
CA VAL A 123 -14.07 -7.05 7.90
C VAL A 123 -13.97 -8.13 8.97
N ASP A 124 -13.07 -9.10 8.79
CA ASP A 124 -12.87 -10.20 9.74
C ASP A 124 -12.43 -9.67 11.12
N PHE A 125 -11.49 -8.72 11.15
CA PHE A 125 -11.07 -8.07 12.39
C PHE A 125 -12.23 -7.33 13.07
N ALA A 126 -13.08 -6.64 12.31
CA ALA A 126 -14.19 -5.88 12.86
C ALA A 126 -15.33 -6.77 13.38
N ALA A 127 -15.40 -8.01 12.92
CA ALA A 127 -16.37 -9.02 13.39
C ALA A 127 -15.91 -9.76 14.65
N THR A 128 -14.67 -9.53 15.12
CA THR A 128 -14.09 -10.15 16.32
C THR A 128 -14.40 -9.34 17.56
#